data_AF-A0A8C2N893-F1
#
_entry.id   AF-A0A8C2N893-F1
#
_cell.length_a   1.000
_cell.length_b   1.000
_cell.length_c   1.000
_cell.angle_alpha   90.00
_cell.angle_beta   90.00
_cell.angle_gamma   90.00
#
_symmetry.space_group_name_H-M   'P 1'
#
loop_
_entity.id
_entity.type
_entity.pdbx_description
1 polymer ?
#
loop_
_entity_poly.entity_id
_entity_poly.type
_entity_poly.pdbx_seq_one_letter_code
_entity_poly.pdbx_strand_id
1 'polypeptide(L)'
;MKQQSRVIKKNAFNPRWNETFTFVIQVPELALIRFVAENQGLIAGNEFLGQYTLPVLCMNRGYRRVPLFSKMGESLEPASLFIYVWYIR
;
A
#
# COMPACT_ATOMS: atom_id res chain seq x y z
N MET A 1 6.54 -11.90 1.15
CA MET A 1 6.26 -12.06 -0.30
C MET A 1 5.78 -10.71 -0.82
N LYS A 2 6.50 -10.08 -1.77
CA LYS A 2 6.09 -8.79 -2.35
C LYS A 2 5.06 -9.05 -3.47
N GLN A 3 3.98 -8.29 -3.48
CA GLN A 3 3.01 -8.25 -4.56
C GLN A 3 2.95 -6.80 -5.08
N GLN A 4 2.68 -6.62 -6.36
CA GLN A 4 2.64 -5.30 -6.99
C GLN A 4 1.47 -5.25 -7.96
N SER A 5 0.75 -4.13 -7.94
CA SER A 5 -0.33 -3.89 -8.88
C SER A 5 0.18 -3.49 -10.26
N ARG A 6 -0.70 -3.47 -11.26
CA ARG A 6 -0.35 -2.86 -12.54
C ARG A 6 -0.08 -1.36 -12.39
N VAL A 7 0.64 -0.79 -13.35
CA VAL A 7 0.90 0.64 -13.41
C VAL A 7 -0.26 1.35 -14.11
N ILE A 8 -0.80 2.38 -13.46
CA ILE A 8 -1.80 3.27 -14.06
C ILE A 8 -1.06 4.46 -14.67
N LYS A 9 -0.99 4.52 -16.00
CA LYS A 9 -0.26 5.58 -16.71
C LYS A 9 -1.04 6.90 -16.68
N LYS A 10 -0.32 8.01 -16.56
CA LYS A 10 -0.83 9.39 -16.68
C LYS A 10 -2.01 9.72 -15.73
N ASN A 11 -2.09 9.07 -14.57
CA ASN A 11 -3.07 9.44 -13.53
C ASN A 11 -2.42 9.39 -12.15
N ALA A 12 -2.02 10.56 -11.65
CA ALA A 12 -1.46 10.73 -10.31
C ALA A 12 -2.50 11.21 -9.27
N PHE A 13 -3.70 11.65 -9.72
CA PHE A 13 -4.68 12.28 -8.84
C PHE A 13 -5.64 11.29 -8.20
N ASN A 14 -6.16 10.33 -8.99
CA ASN A 14 -7.13 9.35 -8.51
C ASN A 14 -7.01 7.98 -9.22
N PRO A 15 -5.81 7.37 -9.24
CA PRO A 15 -5.62 6.07 -9.86
C PRO A 15 -6.52 5.00 -9.23
N ARG A 16 -7.05 4.10 -10.06
CA ARG A 16 -7.90 2.98 -9.64
C ARG A 16 -7.31 1.67 -10.14
N TRP A 17 -6.92 0.81 -9.21
CA TRP A 17 -6.37 -0.51 -9.53
C TRP A 17 -7.46 -1.57 -9.59
N ASN A 18 -8.34 -1.61 -8.58
CA ASN A 18 -9.35 -2.65 -8.38
C ASN A 18 -8.75 -4.07 -8.40
N GLU A 19 -7.57 -4.22 -7.79
CA GLU A 19 -6.84 -5.48 -7.69
C GLU A 19 -6.90 -5.98 -6.25
N THR A 20 -6.90 -7.31 -6.09
CA THR A 20 -6.93 -7.97 -4.79
C THR A 20 -5.68 -8.82 -4.62
N PHE A 21 -5.01 -8.67 -3.48
CA PHE A 21 -3.89 -9.51 -3.08
C PHE A 21 -4.27 -10.37 -1.88
N THR A 22 -3.88 -11.64 -1.93
CA THR A 22 -4.10 -12.59 -0.83
C THR A 22 -2.76 -13.03 -0.28
N PHE A 23 -2.64 -13.05 1.04
CA PHE A 23 -1.43 -13.47 1.74
C PHE A 23 -1.81 -14.54 2.77
N VAL A 24 -1.02 -15.60 2.85
CA VAL A 24 -1.08 -16.58 3.94
C VAL A 24 -0.02 -16.21 4.96
N ILE A 25 -0.43 -15.89 6.18
CA ILE A 25 0.45 -15.43 7.27
C ILE A 25 0.38 -16.44 8.40
N GLN A 26 1.48 -17.16 8.64
CA GLN A 26 1.51 -18.24 9.63
C GLN A 26 1.66 -17.74 11.07
N VAL A 27 2.42 -16.66 11.27
CA VAL A 27 2.69 -16.08 12.60
C VAL A 27 2.34 -14.58 12.57
N PRO A 28 1.05 -14.22 12.68
CA PRO A 28 0.61 -12.82 12.51
C PRO A 28 1.15 -11.87 13.59
N GLU A 29 1.56 -12.37 14.74
CA GLU A 29 2.16 -11.61 15.85
C GLU A 29 3.51 -10.99 15.48
N LEU A 30 4.21 -11.59 14.51
CA LEU A 30 5.50 -11.13 14.01
C LEU A 30 5.40 -10.44 12.65
N ALA A 31 4.20 -10.33 12.09
CA ALA A 31 4.00 -9.85 10.72
C ALA A 31 3.66 -8.36 10.66
N LEU A 32 4.33 -7.67 9.72
CA LEU A 32 4.01 -6.31 9.30
C LEU A 32 3.47 -6.33 7.87
N ILE A 33 2.55 -5.43 7.57
CA ILE A 33 2.17 -5.12 6.19
C ILE A 33 2.65 -3.72 5.84
N ARG A 34 3.26 -3.60 4.67
CA ARG A 34 3.79 -2.35 4.15
C ARG A 34 3.19 -2.06 2.79
N PHE A 35 2.56 -0.89 2.69
CA PHE A 35 2.10 -0.30 1.44
C PHE A 35 3.18 0.64 0.92
N VAL A 36 3.49 0.54 -0.38
CA VAL A 36 4.42 1.45 -1.05
C VAL A 36 3.78 1.90 -2.35
N ALA A 37 3.67 3.21 -2.53
CA ALA A 37 3.30 3.82 -3.79
C ALA A 37 4.58 4.17 -4.56
N GLU A 38 4.65 3.75 -5.81
CA GLU A 38 5.78 3.98 -6.71
C GLU A 38 5.29 4.51 -8.05
N ASN A 39 6.06 5.39 -8.67
CA ASN A 39 5.92 5.78 -10.06
C ASN A 39 6.95 4.98 -10.88
N GLN A 40 6.48 4.24 -11.89
CA GLN A 40 7.38 3.44 -12.71
C GLN A 40 8.18 4.35 -13.66
N GLY A 41 9.46 4.52 -13.38
CA GLY A 41 10.40 5.18 -14.28
C GLY A 41 10.79 4.28 -15.45
N LEU A 42 10.88 4.84 -16.64
CA LEU A 42 11.29 4.10 -17.84
C LEU A 42 12.79 3.73 -17.84
N ILE A 43 13.62 4.48 -17.12
CA ILE A 43 15.09 4.41 -17.22
C ILE A 43 15.76 4.25 -15.84
N ALA A 44 15.32 5.01 -14.83
CA ALA A 44 16.00 5.11 -13.53
C ALA A 44 15.44 4.18 -12.42
N GLY A 45 14.65 3.18 -12.79
CA GLY A 45 13.89 2.36 -11.83
C GLY A 45 12.65 3.07 -11.29
N ASN A 46 11.96 2.41 -10.36
CA ASN A 46 10.75 2.94 -9.76
C ASN A 46 11.07 4.09 -8.79
N GLU A 47 10.42 5.23 -8.99
CA GLU A 47 10.47 6.37 -8.09
C GLU A 47 9.51 6.14 -6.91
N PHE A 48 10.02 6.27 -5.69
CA PHE A 48 9.22 6.18 -4.48
C PHE A 48 8.34 7.42 -4.32
N LEU A 49 7.04 7.23 -4.09
CA LEU A 49 6.09 8.32 -3.85
C LEU A 49 5.67 8.41 -2.38
N GLY A 50 5.46 7.26 -1.72
CA GLY A 50 5.03 7.26 -0.33
C GLY A 50 4.87 5.85 0.24
N GLN A 51 4.79 5.74 1.56
CA GLN A 51 4.62 4.46 2.24
C GLN A 51 3.73 4.54 3.48
N TYR A 52 3.26 3.37 3.90
CA TYR A 52 2.67 3.17 5.22
C TYR A 52 2.95 1.74 5.69
N THR A 53 3.33 1.57 6.95
CA THR A 53 3.64 0.26 7.54
C THR A 53 2.95 0.12 8.89
N LEU A 54 2.34 -1.03 9.14
CA LEU A 54 1.72 -1.36 10.42
C LEU A 54 1.75 -2.87 10.71
N PRO A 55 1.64 -3.29 11.98
CA PRO A 55 1.40 -4.69 12.34
C PRO A 55 0.10 -5.19 11.72
N VAL A 56 0.11 -6.42 11.19
CA VAL A 56 -1.08 -6.98 10.52
C VAL A 56 -2.26 -7.12 11.47
N LEU A 57 -1.99 -7.35 12.76
CA LEU A 57 -3.00 -7.42 13.81
C LEU A 57 -3.67 -6.07 14.11
N CYS A 58 -3.06 -4.95 13.70
CA CYS A 58 -3.64 -3.61 13.81
C CYS A 58 -4.51 -3.24 12.60
N MET A 59 -4.58 -4.09 11.56
CA MET A 59 -5.49 -3.84 10.44
C MET A 59 -6.93 -4.19 10.79
N ASN A 60 -7.78 -3.16 10.73
CA ASN A 60 -9.21 -3.33 10.85
C ASN A 60 -9.83 -3.76 9.50
N ARG A 61 -10.80 -4.68 9.55
CA ARG A 61 -11.56 -5.16 8.38
C ARG A 61 -12.41 -4.04 7.74
N GLY A 62 -12.88 -4.27 6.52
CA GLY A 62 -13.77 -3.37 5.77
C GLY A 62 -13.00 -2.34 4.94
N TYR A 63 -13.70 -1.31 4.48
CA TYR A 63 -13.10 -0.19 3.76
C TYR A 63 -12.24 0.67 4.67
N ARG A 64 -11.00 0.95 4.26
CA ARG A 64 -10.01 1.69 5.04
C ARG A 64 -9.27 2.68 4.14
N ARG A 65 -8.88 3.80 4.75
CA ARG A 65 -7.94 4.77 4.19
C ARG A 65 -6.56 4.50 4.78
N VAL A 66 -5.57 4.38 3.92
CA VAL A 66 -4.16 4.23 4.29
C VAL A 66 -3.45 5.55 3.98
N PRO A 67 -3.11 6.37 4.98
CA PRO A 67 -2.36 7.61 4.75
C PRO A 67 -0.94 7.31 4.27
N LEU A 68 -0.42 8.09 3.33
CA LEU A 68 0.95 7.93 2.83
C LEU A 68 1.91 8.91 3.51
N PHE A 69 3.13 8.45 3.74
CA PHE A 69 4.22 9.21 4.34
C PHE A 69 5.45 9.24 3.43
N SER A 70 6.25 10.29 3.55
CA SER A 70 7.51 10.47 2.84
C SER A 70 8.56 9.43 3.31
N LYS A 71 9.71 9.39 2.64
CA LYS A 71 10.86 8.56 3.11
C LYS A 71 11.33 8.95 4.50
N MET A 72 11.16 10.23 4.87
CA MET A 72 11.53 10.77 6.17
C MET A 72 10.43 10.61 7.22
N GLY A 73 9.29 10.01 6.86
CA GLY A 73 8.15 9.80 7.77
C GLY A 73 7.25 11.02 7.92
N GLU A 74 7.38 12.03 7.05
CA GLU A 74 6.51 13.20 7.05
C GLU A 74 5.17 12.85 6.40
N SER A 75 4.08 13.41 6.93
CA SER A 75 2.75 13.22 6.34
C SER A 75 2.70 13.80 4.93
N LEU A 76 2.18 13.03 3.97
CA LEU A 76 1.93 13.49 2.61
C LEU A 76 0.46 13.84 2.38
N GLU A 77 -0.27 14.23 3.43
CA GLU A 77 -1.67 14.61 3.29
C GLU A 77 -1.89 15.62 2.15
N PRO A 78 -2.92 15.43 1.29
CA PRO A 78 -4.02 14.47 1.43
C PRO A 78 -3.77 13.08 0.81
N ALA A 79 -2.53 12.72 0.42
CA ALA A 79 -2.22 11.47 -0.27
C ALA A 79 -2.58 10.23 0.57
N SER A 80 -3.33 9.29 -0.04
CA SER A 80 -3.74 8.06 0.61
C SER A 80 -4.12 6.97 -0.39
N LEU A 81 -4.14 5.72 0.07
CA LEU A 81 -4.76 4.60 -0.64
C LEU A 81 -6.12 4.30 -0.02
N PHE A 82 -7.08 3.93 -0.87
CA PHE A 82 -8.37 3.40 -0.43
C PHE A 82 -8.41 1.91 -0.69
N ILE A 83 -8.60 1.11 0.36
CA ILE A 83 -8.52 -0.35 0.31
C ILE A 83 -9.71 -0.99 1.00
N TYR A 84 -9.98 -2.25 0.67
CA TYR A 84 -10.87 -3.12 1.43
C TYR A 84 -10.04 -4.25 2.05
N VAL A 85 -10.15 -4.42 3.37
CA VAL A 85 -9.41 -5.44 4.12
C VAL A 85 -10.36 -6.52 4.58
N TRP A 86 -10.05 -7.76 4.27
CA TRP A 86 -10.75 -8.92 4.80
C TRP A 86 -9.73 -10.00 5.15
N TYR A 87 -10.04 -10.78 6.19
CA TYR A 87 -9.27 -11.95 6.59
C TYR A 87 -10.14 -12.84 7.46
N ILE A 88 -9.92 -14.14 7.39
CA ILE A 88 -10.42 -15.11 8.35
C ILE A 88 -9.27 -15.38 9.32
N ARG A 89 -9.58 -15.47 10.62
CA ARG A 89 -8.59 -15.86 11.64
C ARG A 89 -8.48 -17.38 11.64
#